data_AF-A0A2S2QWH3-F1
#
_entry.id   AF-A0A2S2QWH3-F1
#
_cell.length_a   1.000
_cell.length_b   1.000
_cell.length_c   1.000
_cell.angle_alpha   90.00
_cell.angle_beta   90.00
_cell.angle_gamma   90.00
#
_symmetry.space_group_name_H-M   'P 1'
#
loop_
_entity.id
_entity.type
_entity.pdbx_description
1 polymer ?
#
loop_
_entity_poly.entity_id
_entity_poly.type
_entity_poly.pdbx_seq_one_letter_code
_entity_poly.pdbx_strand_id
1 'polypeptide(L)'
;MQNSETQKCLSKNGESLLNALNFFVSSVNTLCNKTIEDTLITIKQYECARIEYDAYRSDLETLAQMPRTDSNTVRVDDAQQNYQQHKEEFEKLRSDVIVKLKFLDENRVKVMHKQLLMFHNATLAYFANNHQALETTLKQFNIKPKSPTAPIVAASWLEK
;
A
#
# COMPACT_ATOMS: atom_id res chain seq x y z
N MET A 1 -35.31 15.92 -24.35
CA MET A 1 -34.60 14.69 -24.78
C MET A 1 -33.10 14.80 -24.53
N GLN A 2 -32.43 15.91 -24.89
CA GLN A 2 -30.97 16.13 -24.70
C GLN A 2 -30.42 15.98 -23.26
N ASN A 3 -31.09 16.48 -22.21
CA ASN A 3 -30.62 16.28 -20.82
C ASN A 3 -30.49 14.79 -20.45
N SER A 4 -31.34 13.93 -21.03
CA SER A 4 -31.26 12.48 -20.85
C SER A 4 -30.02 11.91 -21.53
N GLU A 5 -29.59 12.46 -22.67
CA GLU A 5 -28.38 12.03 -23.39
C GLU A 5 -27.11 12.40 -22.63
N THR A 6 -27.05 13.63 -22.08
CA THR A 6 -25.94 14.05 -21.20
C THR A 6 -25.84 13.14 -19.97
N GLN A 7 -26.96 12.86 -19.29
CA GLN A 7 -26.98 11.95 -18.14
C GLN A 7 -26.56 10.52 -18.51
N LYS A 8 -26.99 9.99 -19.67
CA LYS A 8 -26.54 8.68 -20.17
C LYS A 8 -25.04 8.65 -20.44
N CYS A 9 -24.47 9.71 -21.02
CA CYS A 9 -23.04 9.81 -21.29
C CYS A 9 -22.22 9.85 -19.98
N LEU A 10 -22.63 10.69 -19.02
CA LEU A 10 -22.04 10.75 -17.67
C LEU A 10 -22.09 9.40 -16.96
N SER A 11 -23.23 8.70 -17.04
CA SER A 11 -23.39 7.37 -16.45
C SER A 11 -22.41 6.35 -17.05
N LYS A 12 -22.29 6.31 -18.38
CA LYS A 12 -21.37 5.40 -19.09
C LYS A 12 -19.89 5.68 -18.75
N ASN A 13 -19.50 6.94 -18.74
CA ASN A 13 -18.14 7.33 -18.35
C ASN A 13 -17.90 7.02 -16.87
N GLY A 14 -18.91 7.19 -16.02
CA GLY A 14 -18.88 6.86 -14.60
C GLY A 14 -18.69 5.37 -14.33
N GLU A 15 -19.33 4.50 -15.11
CA GLU A 15 -19.14 3.04 -15.03
C GLU A 15 -17.68 2.65 -15.33
N SER A 16 -17.07 3.28 -16.35
CA SER A 16 -15.66 3.06 -16.69
C SER A 16 -14.73 3.50 -15.55
N LEU A 17 -14.99 4.66 -14.94
CA LEU A 17 -14.26 5.14 -13.77
C LEU A 17 -14.43 4.19 -12.58
N LEU A 18 -15.67 3.78 -12.26
CA LEU A 18 -15.97 2.87 -11.16
C LEU A 18 -15.21 1.54 -11.30
N ASN A 19 -15.14 0.98 -12.50
CA ASN A 19 -14.37 -0.23 -12.77
C ASN A 19 -12.86 -0.02 -12.49
N ALA A 20 -12.30 1.12 -12.90
CA ALA A 20 -10.91 1.45 -12.59
C ALA A 20 -10.67 1.62 -11.08
N LEU A 21 -11.61 2.24 -10.36
CA LEU A 21 -11.54 2.39 -8.90
C LEU A 21 -11.62 1.04 -8.18
N ASN A 22 -12.52 0.15 -8.60
CA ASN A 22 -12.64 -1.19 -8.04
C ASN A 22 -11.35 -2.00 -8.28
N PHE A 23 -10.76 -1.89 -9.46
CA PHE A 23 -9.48 -2.53 -9.77
C PHE A 23 -8.34 -1.99 -8.90
N PHE A 24 -8.27 -0.67 -8.70
CA PHE A 24 -7.31 -0.03 -7.82
C PHE A 24 -7.45 -0.55 -6.38
N VAL A 25 -8.66 -0.51 -5.82
CA VAL A 25 -8.94 -0.97 -4.44
C VAL A 25 -8.56 -2.44 -4.28
N SER A 26 -8.94 -3.31 -5.21
CA SER A 26 -8.61 -4.73 -5.18
C SER A 26 -7.09 -4.98 -5.21
N SER A 27 -6.37 -4.22 -6.02
CA SER A 27 -4.91 -4.32 -6.14
C SER A 27 -4.20 -3.85 -4.86
N VAL A 28 -4.63 -2.74 -4.28
CA VAL A 28 -4.09 -2.23 -3.00
C VAL A 28 -4.45 -3.17 -1.84
N ASN A 29 -5.67 -3.70 -1.82
CA ASN A 29 -6.10 -4.70 -0.84
C ASN A 29 -5.22 -5.95 -0.88
N THR A 30 -4.82 -6.40 -2.08
CA THR A 30 -3.87 -7.51 -2.24
C THR A 30 -2.49 -7.17 -1.69
N LEU A 31 -1.96 -5.99 -2.00
CA LEU A 31 -0.68 -5.53 -1.46
C LEU A 31 -0.69 -5.51 0.08
N CYS A 32 -1.74 -4.94 0.68
CA CYS A 32 -1.84 -4.83 2.13
C CYS A 32 -2.10 -6.18 2.80
N ASN A 33 -3.16 -6.87 2.41
CA ASN A 33 -3.68 -8.02 3.16
C ASN A 33 -3.06 -9.35 2.75
N LYS A 34 -2.20 -9.37 1.73
CA LYS A 34 -1.45 -10.58 1.35
C LYS A 34 0.05 -10.32 1.40
N THR A 35 0.55 -9.35 0.65
CA THR A 35 2.00 -9.16 0.49
C THR A 35 2.66 -8.60 1.76
N ILE A 36 2.08 -7.56 2.36
CA ILE A 36 2.58 -7.01 3.63
C ILE A 36 2.37 -8.04 4.76
N GLU A 37 1.21 -8.69 4.83
CA GLU A 37 0.93 -9.69 5.87
C GLU A 37 1.92 -10.86 5.85
N ASP A 38 2.30 -11.39 4.68
CA ASP A 38 3.33 -12.45 4.57
C ASP A 38 4.68 -12.02 5.16
N THR A 39 5.05 -10.74 4.99
CA THR A 39 6.28 -10.20 5.61
C THR A 39 6.11 -10.05 7.12
N LEU A 40 4.94 -9.60 7.58
CA LEU A 40 4.65 -9.46 9.02
C LEU A 40 4.66 -10.80 9.75
N ILE A 41 4.23 -11.90 9.12
CA ILE A 41 4.31 -13.24 9.71
C ILE A 41 5.77 -13.60 10.02
N THR A 42 6.69 -13.37 9.10
CA THR A 42 8.12 -13.64 9.32
C THR A 42 8.73 -12.71 10.36
N ILE A 43 8.31 -11.45 10.42
CA ILE A 43 8.72 -10.53 11.49
C ILE A 43 8.26 -11.04 12.86
N LYS A 44 7.01 -11.51 12.99
CA LYS A 44 6.50 -12.09 14.24
C LYS A 44 7.33 -13.31 14.68
N GLN A 45 7.68 -14.19 13.74
CA GLN A 45 8.54 -15.35 14.02
C GLN A 45 9.93 -14.94 14.48
N TYR A 46 10.55 -13.98 13.79
CA TYR A 46 11.83 -13.39 14.18
C TYR A 46 11.80 -12.79 15.59
N GLU A 47 10.73 -12.06 15.93
CA GLU A 47 10.56 -11.46 17.25
C GLU A 47 10.42 -12.51 18.35
N CYS A 48 9.67 -13.60 18.12
CA CYS A 48 9.62 -14.73 19.05
C CYS A 48 11.00 -15.37 19.24
N ALA A 49 11.72 -15.68 18.16
CA ALA A 49 13.04 -16.28 18.22
C ALA A 49 14.06 -15.36 18.92
N ARG A 50 13.94 -14.04 18.78
CA ARG A 50 14.77 -13.07 19.52
C ARG A 50 14.56 -13.17 21.02
N ILE A 51 13.32 -13.21 21.47
CA ILE A 51 12.97 -13.31 22.89
C ILE A 51 13.51 -14.63 23.48
N GLU A 52 13.32 -15.75 22.76
CA GLU A 52 13.84 -17.05 23.18
C GLU A 52 15.38 -17.05 23.26
N TYR A 53 16.04 -16.53 22.22
CA TYR A 53 17.50 -16.38 22.20
C TYR A 53 18.02 -15.57 23.41
N ASP A 54 17.40 -14.42 23.70
CA ASP A 54 17.78 -13.58 24.84
C ASP A 54 17.56 -14.28 26.19
N ALA A 55 16.50 -15.08 26.32
CA ALA A 55 16.23 -15.88 27.51
C ALA A 55 17.31 -16.95 27.74
N TYR A 56 17.62 -17.76 26.71
CA TYR A 56 18.66 -18.79 26.81
C TYR A 56 20.06 -18.23 27.01
N ARG A 57 20.35 -17.05 26.43
CA ARG A 57 21.61 -16.33 26.72
C ARG A 57 21.71 -15.95 28.19
N SER A 58 20.63 -15.39 28.76
CA SER A 58 20.59 -15.00 30.18
C SER A 58 20.73 -16.21 31.11
N ASP A 59 20.11 -17.34 30.77
CA ASP A 59 20.21 -18.58 31.54
C ASP A 59 21.64 -19.14 31.53
N LEU A 60 22.30 -19.16 30.36
CA LEU A 60 23.69 -19.56 30.22
C LEU A 60 24.63 -18.65 31.03
N GLU A 61 24.45 -17.33 30.95
CA GLU A 61 25.22 -16.35 31.74
C GLU A 61 25.04 -16.58 33.25
N THR A 62 23.81 -16.88 33.69
CA THR A 62 23.50 -17.16 35.09
C THR A 62 24.16 -18.45 35.57
N LEU A 63 24.07 -19.52 34.79
CA LEU A 63 24.69 -20.82 35.10
C LEU A 63 26.22 -20.74 35.09
N ALA A 64 26.81 -19.93 34.21
CA ALA A 64 28.26 -19.74 34.13
C ALA A 64 28.87 -19.08 35.39
N GLN A 65 28.07 -18.34 36.16
CA GLN A 65 28.49 -17.76 37.46
C GLN A 65 28.38 -18.76 38.63
N MET A 66 27.77 -19.92 38.43
CA MET A 66 27.65 -20.92 39.49
C MET A 66 28.99 -21.59 39.80
N PRO A 67 29.19 -22.10 41.04
CA PRO A 67 30.38 -22.86 41.40
C PRO A 67 30.58 -24.06 40.47
N ARG A 68 31.83 -24.32 40.08
CA ARG A 68 32.17 -25.47 39.23
C ARG A 68 32.11 -26.77 40.04
N THR A 69 30.94 -27.39 40.03
CA THR A 69 30.69 -28.75 40.51
C THR A 69 30.36 -29.65 39.31
N ASP A 70 30.57 -30.96 39.42
CA ASP A 70 30.27 -31.91 38.33
C ASP A 70 28.81 -31.83 37.86
N SER A 71 27.87 -31.53 38.76
CA SER A 71 26.47 -31.32 38.41
C SER A 71 26.24 -30.00 37.66
N ASN A 72 26.93 -28.93 38.03
CA ASN A 72 26.79 -27.63 37.38
C ASN A 72 27.48 -27.60 36.01
N THR A 73 28.58 -28.35 35.82
CA THR A 73 29.24 -28.44 34.51
C THR A 73 28.33 -29.07 33.46
N VAL A 74 27.62 -30.17 33.80
CA VAL A 74 26.64 -30.79 32.88
C VAL A 74 25.53 -29.81 32.52
N ARG A 75 25.00 -29.06 33.49
CA ARG A 75 23.95 -28.06 33.24
C ARG A 75 24.42 -26.90 32.37
N VAL A 76 25.69 -26.49 32.50
CA VAL A 76 26.29 -25.46 31.65
C VAL A 76 26.46 -25.97 30.22
N ASP A 77 26.89 -27.23 30.04
CA ASP A 77 27.01 -27.83 28.70
C ASP A 77 25.64 -27.94 28.00
N ASP A 78 24.61 -28.38 28.72
CA ASP A 78 23.23 -28.41 28.20
C ASP A 78 22.72 -27.00 27.85
N ALA A 79 22.98 -26.01 28.71
CA ALA A 79 22.61 -24.62 28.44
C ALA A 79 23.35 -24.03 27.23
N GLN A 80 24.62 -24.41 27.05
CA GLN A 80 25.44 -24.00 25.92
C GLN A 80 24.88 -24.55 24.59
N GLN A 81 24.42 -25.80 24.58
CA GLN A 81 23.79 -26.41 23.41
C GLN A 81 22.48 -25.69 23.06
N ASN A 82 21.60 -25.46 24.04
CA ASN A 82 20.34 -24.76 23.83
C ASN A 82 20.55 -23.32 23.34
N TYR A 83 21.49 -22.59 23.95
CA TYR A 83 21.88 -21.25 23.51
C TYR A 83 22.31 -21.25 22.03
N GLN A 84 23.15 -22.20 21.63
CA GLN A 84 23.64 -22.28 20.25
C GLN A 84 22.50 -22.56 19.26
N GLN A 85 21.58 -23.46 19.60
CA GLN A 85 20.41 -23.77 18.79
C GLN A 85 19.53 -22.52 18.56
N HIS A 86 19.17 -21.82 19.64
CA HIS A 86 18.31 -20.63 19.52
C HIS A 86 19.03 -19.45 18.86
N LYS A 87 20.37 -19.35 19.00
CA LYS A 87 21.17 -18.38 18.27
C LYS A 87 21.10 -18.59 16.76
N GLU A 88 21.25 -19.83 16.30
CA GLU A 88 21.19 -20.17 14.87
C GLU A 88 19.80 -19.87 14.28
N GLU A 89 18.74 -20.21 15.00
CA GLU A 89 17.37 -19.91 14.58
C GLU A 89 17.10 -18.40 14.49
N PHE A 90 17.52 -17.65 15.51
CA PHE A 90 17.43 -16.18 15.52
C PHE A 90 18.20 -15.54 14.36
N GLU A 91 19.45 -15.96 14.12
CA GLU A 91 20.28 -15.41 13.03
C GLU A 91 19.70 -15.73 11.65
N LYS A 92 19.16 -16.94 11.47
CA LYS A 92 18.46 -17.33 10.24
C LYS A 92 17.23 -16.45 10.01
N LEU A 93 16.34 -16.33 10.98
CA LEU A 93 15.13 -15.51 10.85
C LEU A 93 15.45 -14.02 10.65
N ARG A 94 16.54 -13.53 11.25
CA ARG A 94 17.04 -12.17 11.01
C ARG A 94 17.38 -11.96 9.53
N SER A 95 18.08 -12.92 8.93
CA SER A 95 18.42 -12.88 7.50
C SER A 95 17.14 -12.91 6.63
N ASP A 96 16.20 -13.80 6.95
CA ASP A 96 14.94 -13.94 6.22
C ASP A 96 14.12 -12.66 6.25
N VAL A 97 14.01 -11.98 7.40
CA VAL A 97 13.34 -10.68 7.52
C VAL A 97 14.00 -9.61 6.65
N ILE A 98 15.33 -9.53 6.65
CA ILE A 98 16.06 -8.54 5.83
C ILE A 98 15.77 -8.75 4.34
N VAL A 99 15.76 -10.00 3.88
CA VAL A 99 15.48 -10.34 2.48
C VAL A 99 14.01 -10.04 2.14
N LYS A 100 13.05 -10.45 2.98
CA LYS A 100 11.63 -10.18 2.75
C LYS A 100 11.32 -8.69 2.72
N LEU A 101 11.93 -7.89 3.60
CA LEU A 101 11.74 -6.43 3.61
C LEU A 101 12.24 -5.77 2.31
N LYS A 102 13.37 -6.23 1.76
CA LYS A 102 13.86 -5.75 0.44
C LYS A 102 12.88 -6.08 -0.67
N PHE A 103 12.41 -7.32 -0.73
CA PHE A 103 11.42 -7.72 -1.75
C PHE A 103 10.08 -6.99 -1.58
N LEU A 104 9.64 -6.79 -0.35
CA LEU A 104 8.43 -6.04 -0.06
C LEU A 104 8.55 -4.58 -0.52
N ASP A 105 9.69 -3.93 -0.27
CA ASP A 105 9.89 -2.55 -0.69
C ASP A 105 9.85 -2.43 -2.22
N GLU A 106 10.57 -3.30 -2.93
CA GLU A 106 10.54 -3.34 -4.39
C GLU A 106 9.12 -3.57 -4.93
N ASN A 107 8.39 -4.54 -4.36
CA ASN A 107 7.04 -4.86 -4.80
C ASN A 107 6.06 -3.71 -4.51
N ARG A 108 6.13 -3.14 -3.31
CA ARG A 108 5.31 -2.00 -2.89
C ARG A 108 5.50 -0.82 -3.84
N VAL A 109 6.74 -0.44 -4.14
CA VAL A 109 7.03 0.67 -5.05
C VAL A 109 6.46 0.38 -6.44
N LYS A 110 6.70 -0.82 -7.00
CA LYS A 110 6.19 -1.23 -8.32
C LYS A 110 4.66 -1.21 -8.39
N VAL A 111 3.98 -1.79 -7.41
CA VAL A 111 2.51 -1.86 -7.35
C VAL A 111 1.93 -0.46 -7.16
N MET A 112 2.40 0.29 -6.16
CA MET A 112 1.86 1.62 -5.88
C MET A 112 2.07 2.59 -7.05
N HIS A 113 3.24 2.58 -7.69
CA HIS A 113 3.49 3.42 -8.86
C HIS A 113 2.47 3.13 -9.98
N LYS A 114 2.29 1.84 -10.34
CA LYS A 114 1.35 1.43 -11.37
C LYS A 114 -0.09 1.79 -11.01
N GLN A 115 -0.51 1.48 -9.78
CA GLN A 115 -1.88 1.66 -9.34
C GLN A 115 -2.27 3.13 -9.19
N LEU A 116 -1.39 3.97 -8.64
CA LEU A 116 -1.60 5.41 -8.54
C LEU A 116 -1.67 6.07 -9.91
N LEU A 117 -0.81 5.66 -10.86
CA LEU A 117 -0.85 6.16 -12.23
C LEU A 117 -2.15 5.78 -12.94
N MET A 118 -2.59 4.53 -12.83
CA MET A 118 -3.86 4.07 -13.42
C MET A 118 -5.06 4.80 -12.81
N PHE A 119 -5.08 4.96 -11.49
CA PHE A 119 -6.12 5.71 -10.79
C PHE A 119 -6.20 7.17 -11.26
N HIS A 120 -5.05 7.85 -11.36
CA HIS A 120 -4.98 9.22 -11.83
C HIS A 120 -5.45 9.34 -13.29
N ASN A 121 -4.97 8.47 -14.18
CA ASN A 121 -5.35 8.48 -15.59
C ASN A 121 -6.83 8.19 -15.79
N ALA A 122 -7.43 7.27 -15.03
CA ALA A 122 -8.86 7.01 -15.07
C ALA A 122 -9.68 8.24 -14.65
N THR A 123 -9.23 8.94 -13.60
CA THR A 123 -9.85 10.19 -13.13
C THR A 123 -9.79 11.27 -14.19
N LEU A 124 -8.61 11.50 -14.79
CA LEU A 124 -8.44 12.46 -15.88
C LEU A 124 -9.31 12.11 -17.09
N ALA A 125 -9.34 10.84 -17.51
CA ALA A 125 -10.14 10.39 -18.63
C ALA A 125 -11.63 10.62 -18.41
N TYR A 126 -12.14 10.39 -17.19
CA TYR A 126 -13.53 10.68 -16.85
C TYR A 126 -13.88 12.16 -17.08
N PHE A 127 -13.07 13.09 -16.55
CA PHE A 127 -13.33 14.52 -16.71
C PHE A 127 -13.14 15.01 -18.14
N ALA A 128 -12.08 14.56 -18.83
CA ALA A 128 -11.81 14.93 -20.21
C ALA A 128 -12.95 14.48 -21.15
N ASN A 129 -13.39 13.23 -21.02
CA ASN A 129 -14.48 12.68 -21.85
C ASN A 129 -15.81 13.38 -21.57
N ASN A 130 -16.11 13.68 -20.30
CA ASN A 130 -17.32 14.43 -19.95
C ASN A 130 -17.28 15.88 -20.45
N HIS A 131 -16.11 16.53 -20.37
CA HIS A 131 -15.92 17.88 -20.90
C HIS A 131 -16.12 17.92 -22.41
N GLN A 132 -15.54 16.97 -23.15
CA GLN A 132 -15.70 16.85 -24.60
C GLN A 132 -17.17 16.59 -25.01
N ALA A 133 -17.88 15.74 -24.25
CA ALA A 133 -19.30 15.51 -24.46
C ALA A 133 -20.13 16.79 -24.24
N LEU A 134 -19.82 17.54 -23.18
CA LEU A 134 -20.48 18.82 -22.88
C LEU A 134 -20.21 19.88 -23.96
N GLU A 135 -18.98 20.03 -24.43
CA GLU A 135 -18.67 20.96 -25.54
C GLU A 135 -19.45 20.63 -26.80
N THR A 136 -19.58 19.34 -27.11
CA THR A 136 -20.35 18.88 -28.29
C THR A 136 -21.81 19.27 -28.14
N THR A 137 -22.39 19.07 -26.96
CA THR A 137 -23.75 19.50 -26.65
C THR A 137 -23.89 21.03 -26.73
N LEU A 138 -22.95 21.82 -26.21
CA LEU A 138 -22.99 23.29 -26.27
C LEU A 138 -22.91 23.84 -27.70
N LYS A 139 -22.11 23.22 -28.57
CA LYS A 139 -22.05 23.58 -30.00
C LYS A 139 -23.40 23.38 -30.70
N GLN A 140 -24.16 22.35 -30.34
CA GLN A 140 -25.52 22.13 -30.86
C GLN A 140 -26.49 23.25 -30.46
N PHE A 141 -26.24 23.95 -29.35
CA PHE A 141 -27.04 25.10 -28.92
C PHE A 141 -26.64 26.44 -29.57
N ASN A 142 -25.64 26.46 -30.47
CA ASN A 142 -25.04 27.70 -30.99
C ASN A 142 -24.52 28.65 -29.88
N ILE A 143 -24.31 28.12 -28.67
CA ILE A 143 -23.75 28.87 -27.54
C ILE A 143 -22.23 28.86 -27.73
N LYS A 144 -21.64 29.98 -28.13
CA LYS A 144 -20.18 30.15 -28.09
C LYS A 144 -19.73 30.08 -26.63
N PRO A 145 -18.82 29.16 -26.24
CA PRO A 145 -18.26 29.17 -24.89
C PRO A 145 -17.57 30.53 -24.68
N LYS A 146 -17.93 31.23 -23.59
CA LYS A 146 -17.23 32.47 -23.20
C LYS A 146 -15.78 32.12 -22.90
N SER A 147 -14.85 32.81 -23.57
CA SER A 147 -13.42 32.71 -23.27
C SER A 147 -13.17 32.99 -21.78
N PRO A 148 -12.31 32.22 -21.08
CA PRO A 148 -11.91 32.51 -19.70
C PRO A 148 -11.24 33.87 -19.52
N THR A 149 -10.79 34.50 -20.61
CA THR A 149 -10.10 35.80 -20.63
C THR A 149 -10.98 36.96 -21.14
N ALA A 150 -12.28 36.75 -21.35
CA ALA A 150 -13.17 37.84 -21.73
C ALA A 150 -13.41 38.77 -20.53
N PRO A 151 -13.18 40.09 -20.64
CA PRO A 151 -13.48 41.02 -19.56
C PRO A 151 -14.96 40.92 -19.19
N ILE A 152 -15.23 40.86 -17.89
CA ILE A 152 -16.58 40.84 -17.32
C ILE A 152 -17.19 42.23 -17.55
N VAL A 153 -17.68 42.49 -18.75
CA VAL A 153 -18.58 43.62 -18.98
C VAL A 153 -19.94 43.15 -18.49
N ALA A 154 -20.30 43.58 -17.28
CA ALA A 154 -21.63 43.37 -16.73
C ALA A 154 -22.65 43.96 -17.72
N ALA A 155 -23.47 43.09 -18.31
CA ALA A 155 -24.63 43.55 -19.07
C ALA A 155 -25.63 44.14 -18.06
N SER A 156 -25.58 45.47 -17.90
CA SER A 156 -26.58 46.23 -17.15
C SER A 156 -27.88 46.25 -17.95
N TRP A 157 -28.89 45.51 -17.48
CA TRP A 157 -30.22 45.42 -18.10
C TRP A 157 -31.16 46.56 -17.69
N LEU A 158 -30.62 47.72 -17.34
CA LEU A 158 -31.40 48.86 -16.84
C LEU A 158 -30.88 50.16 -17.42
N GLU A 159 -31.33 50.51 -18.63
CA GLU A 159 -31.65 51.89 -18.99
C GLU A 159 -32.95 51.88 -19.82
N LYS A 160 -33.81 52.86 -19.51
CA LYS A 160 -35.25 52.94 -19.84
C LYS A 160 -35.55 53.25 -21.30
#